data_AF-A0A803PD35-F1
#
_entry.id   AF-A0A803PD35-F1
#
_cell.length_a   1.000
_cell.length_b   1.000
_cell.length_c   1.000
_cell.angle_alpha   90.00
_cell.angle_beta   90.00
_cell.angle_gamma   90.00
#
_symmetry.space_group_name_H-M   'P 1'
#
loop_
_entity.id
_entity.type
_entity.pdbx_description
1 polymer ?
#
loop_
_entity_poly.entity_id
_entity_poly.type
_entity_poly.pdbx_seq_one_letter_code
_entity_poly.pdbx_strand_id
1 'polypeptide(L)'
;MEDIVMEYIIDLVHKAQDNGSKQGKLSVEDFLYLMRKDFRKLNRCTELLSMNEELKQARKAFETDEEKLRKAFEADEDNKLVGPTE
;
A
#
# COMPACT_ATOMS: atom_id res chain seq x y z
N MET A 1 15.67 -10.96 23.87
CA MET A 1 14.31 -10.73 23.31
C MET A 1 14.39 -10.57 21.81
N GLU A 2 15.35 -9.79 21.30
CA GLU A 2 15.63 -9.68 19.87
C GLU A 2 15.84 -11.03 19.17
N ASP A 3 16.72 -11.90 19.71
CA ASP A 3 16.99 -13.22 19.11
C ASP A 3 15.72 -14.09 18.98
N ILE A 4 14.86 -14.06 20.00
CA ILE A 4 13.59 -14.82 20.01
C ILE A 4 12.65 -14.29 18.94
N VAL A 5 12.57 -12.97 18.77
CA VAL A 5 11.73 -12.35 17.75
C VAL A 5 12.29 -12.63 16.35
N MET A 6 13.60 -12.58 16.19
CA MET A 6 14.29 -12.92 14.94
C MET A 6 14.02 -14.36 14.52
N GLU A 7 14.22 -15.32 15.44
CA GLU A 7 13.93 -16.74 15.20
C GLU A 7 12.46 -16.94 14.83
N TYR A 8 11.53 -16.31 15.54
CA TYR A 8 10.11 -16.37 15.22
C TYR A 8 9.77 -15.86 13.82
N ILE A 9 10.36 -14.72 13.41
CA ILE A 9 10.13 -14.15 12.08
C ILE A 9 10.69 -15.08 10.99
N ILE A 10 11.89 -15.62 11.18
CA ILE A 10 12.52 -16.56 10.25
C ILE A 10 11.64 -17.79 10.06
N ASP A 11 11.19 -18.39 11.16
CA ASP A 11 10.30 -19.55 11.15
C ASP A 11 8.97 -19.26 10.46
N LEU A 12 8.40 -18.07 10.71
CA LEU A 12 7.14 -17.66 10.11
C LEU A 12 7.28 -17.52 8.59
N VAL A 13 8.39 -16.94 8.12
CA VAL A 13 8.68 -16.75 6.69
C VAL A 13 8.90 -18.09 5.99
N HIS A 14 9.67 -19.00 6.58
CA HIS A 14 9.85 -20.35 6.01
C HIS A 14 8.52 -21.09 5.89
N LYS A 15 7.69 -21.07 6.94
CA LYS A 15 6.35 -21.67 6.89
C LYS A 15 5.46 -21.03 5.82
N ALA A 16 5.56 -19.72 5.63
CA ALA A 16 4.78 -19.03 4.60
C ALA A 16 5.24 -19.43 3.19
N GLN A 17 6.55 -19.61 3.00
CA GLN A 17 7.13 -20.04 1.74
C GLN A 17 6.76 -21.48 1.38
N ASP A 18 6.75 -22.38 2.36
CA ASP A 18 6.37 -23.79 2.16
C ASP A 18 4.89 -23.97 1.80
N ASN A 19 4.03 -23.13 2.38
CA ASN A 19 2.58 -23.12 2.11
C ASN A 19 2.19 -22.19 0.95
N GLY A 20 3.16 -21.47 0.38
CA GLY A 20 2.92 -20.38 -0.54
C GLY A 20 2.33 -20.85 -1.86
N SER A 21 1.37 -20.09 -2.39
CA SER A 21 0.70 -20.43 -3.66
C SER A 21 1.61 -20.35 -4.89
N LYS A 22 2.73 -19.60 -4.80
CA LYS A 22 3.70 -19.40 -5.88
C LYS A 22 5.13 -19.59 -5.37
N GLN A 23 5.82 -20.56 -5.95
CA GLN A 23 7.22 -20.83 -5.61
C GLN A 23 8.09 -19.59 -5.87
N GLY A 24 8.82 -19.14 -4.84
CA GLY A 24 9.74 -18.02 -4.92
C GLY A 24 9.13 -16.62 -4.77
N LYS A 25 7.80 -16.49 -4.56
CA LYS A 25 7.17 -15.20 -4.27
C LYS A 25 6.21 -15.30 -3.10
N LEU A 26 6.52 -14.59 -2.02
CA LEU A 26 5.63 -14.44 -0.87
C LEU A 26 4.62 -13.32 -1.10
N SER A 27 3.39 -13.57 -0.67
CA SER A 27 2.27 -12.63 -0.64
C SER A 27 1.73 -12.48 0.78
N VAL A 28 0.94 -11.44 1.01
CA VAL A 28 0.28 -11.22 2.30
C VAL A 28 -0.68 -12.36 2.63
N GLU A 29 -1.33 -12.93 1.62
CA GLU A 29 -2.27 -14.05 1.74
C GLU A 29 -1.63 -15.29 2.36
N ASP A 30 -0.35 -15.56 2.06
CA ASP A 30 0.39 -16.70 2.62
C ASP A 30 0.52 -16.57 4.14
N PHE A 31 0.75 -15.35 4.66
CA PHE A 31 0.79 -15.09 6.11
C PHE A 31 -0.59 -15.16 6.76
N LEU A 32 -1.63 -14.63 6.08
CA LEU A 32 -3.01 -14.73 6.56
C LEU A 32 -3.45 -16.20 6.66
N TYR A 33 -3.03 -17.03 5.70
CA TYR A 33 -3.29 -18.47 5.70
C TYR A 33 -2.68 -19.17 6.92
N LEU A 34 -1.46 -18.80 7.33
CA LEU A 34 -0.84 -19.35 8.56
C LEU A 34 -1.63 -18.97 9.82
N MET A 35 -2.21 -17.77 9.86
CA MET A 35 -2.99 -17.25 10.99
C MET A 35 -4.45 -17.71 11.01
N ARG A 36 -4.92 -18.45 10.00
CA ARG A 36 -6.35 -18.82 9.82
C ARG A 36 -7.02 -19.52 11.01
N LYS A 37 -6.22 -20.13 11.90
CA LYS A 37 -6.72 -20.83 13.09
C LYS A 37 -6.93 -19.90 14.30
N ASP A 38 -6.38 -18.69 14.26
CA ASP A 38 -6.54 -17.67 15.30
C ASP A 38 -7.34 -16.49 14.72
N PHE A 39 -8.67 -16.58 14.87
CA PHE A 39 -9.59 -15.59 14.29
C PHE A 39 -9.36 -14.17 14.83
N ARG A 40 -8.89 -14.01 16.08
CA ARG A 40 -8.63 -12.69 16.63
C ARG A 40 -7.43 -12.04 15.94
N LYS A 41 -6.34 -12.79 15.76
CA LYS A 41 -5.16 -12.29 15.02
C LYS A 41 -5.50 -12.04 13.55
N LEU A 42 -6.20 -12.97 12.91
CA LEU A 42 -6.60 -12.84 11.51
C LEU A 42 -7.43 -11.58 11.28
N ASN A 43 -8.49 -11.37 12.07
CA ASN A 43 -9.35 -10.19 11.93
C ASN A 43 -8.56 -8.90 12.13
N ARG A 44 -7.68 -8.88 13.15
CA ARG A 44 -6.84 -7.71 13.41
C ARG A 44 -5.92 -7.39 12.23
N CYS A 45 -5.31 -8.40 11.62
CA CYS A 45 -4.48 -8.21 10.43
C CYS A 45 -5.31 -7.69 9.24
N THR A 46 -6.49 -8.26 8.99
CA THR A 46 -7.38 -7.82 7.91
C THR A 46 -7.81 -6.35 8.08
N GLU A 47 -8.20 -5.94 9.29
CA GLU A 47 -8.54 -4.55 9.59
C GLU A 47 -7.37 -3.59 9.31
N LEU A 48 -6.17 -3.94 9.78
CA LEU A 48 -4.97 -3.11 9.59
C LEU A 48 -4.59 -2.98 8.11
N LEU A 49 -4.74 -4.06 7.33
CA LEU A 49 -4.48 -4.04 5.89
C LEU A 49 -5.51 -3.17 5.16
N SER A 50 -6.79 -3.30 5.49
CA SER A 50 -7.86 -2.46 4.92
C SER A 50 -7.61 -0.97 5.20
N MET A 51 -7.29 -0.63 6.45
CA MET A 51 -7.00 0.75 6.84
C MET A 51 -5.76 1.30 6.11
N ASN A 52 -4.74 0.47 5.89
CA ASN A 52 -3.57 0.89 5.12
C ASN A 52 -3.91 1.17 3.65
N GLU A 53 -4.79 0.36 3.04
CA GLU A 53 -5.28 0.63 1.68
C GLU A 53 -6.09 1.92 1.61
N GLU A 54 -6.99 2.17 2.56
CA GLU A 54 -7.75 3.43 2.66
C GLU A 54 -6.82 4.64 2.78
N LEU A 55 -5.80 4.55 3.65
CA LEU A 55 -4.79 5.61 3.81
C LEU A 55 -3.99 5.86 2.53
N LYS A 56 -3.63 4.80 1.79
CA LYS A 56 -2.93 4.92 0.50
C LYS A 56 -3.83 5.59 -0.55
N GLN A 57 -5.10 5.22 -0.60
CA GLN A 57 -6.07 5.83 -1.51
C GLN A 57 -6.27 7.31 -1.19
N ALA A 58 -6.43 7.65 0.09
CA ALA A 58 -6.55 9.03 0.53
C ALA A 58 -5.32 9.86 0.12
N ARG A 59 -4.09 9.38 0.37
CA ARG A 59 -2.85 10.06 -0.07
C ARG A 59 -2.81 10.30 -1.57
N LYS A 60 -3.16 9.28 -2.37
CA LYS A 60 -3.16 9.36 -3.83
C LYS A 60 -4.16 10.39 -4.38
N ALA A 61 -5.30 10.56 -3.71
CA ALA A 61 -6.29 11.57 -4.10
C ALA A 61 -5.69 12.99 -4.03
N PHE A 62 -4.89 13.29 -3.01
CA PHE A 62 -4.23 14.59 -2.85
C PHE A 62 -3.07 14.80 -3.83
N GLU A 63 -2.26 13.77 -4.12
CA GLU A 63 -1.18 13.87 -5.12
C GLU A 63 -1.73 14.19 -6.52
N THR A 64 -2.85 13.57 -6.88
CA THR A 64 -3.50 13.80 -8.19
C THR A 64 -4.06 15.23 -8.28
N ASP A 65 -4.52 15.78 -7.15
CA ASP A 65 -5.06 17.14 -7.10
C ASP A 65 -3.97 18.21 -7.17
N GLU A 66 -2.79 17.97 -6.59
CA GLU A 66 -1.64 18.87 -6.76
C GLU A 66 -1.15 18.94 -8.22
N GLU A 67 -1.07 17.81 -8.92
CA GLU A 67 -0.71 17.80 -10.35
C GLU A 67 -1.77 18.50 -11.22
N LYS A 68 -3.06 18.33 -10.90
CA LYS A 68 -4.14 19.03 -11.59
C LYS A 68 -4.10 20.54 -11.31
N LEU A 69 -3.82 20.94 -10.07
CA LEU A 69 -3.65 22.35 -9.70
C LEU A 69 -2.50 22.96 -10.50
N ARG A 70 -1.34 22.29 -10.55
CA ARG A 70 -0.17 22.73 -11.33
C ARG A 70 -0.50 22.95 -12.79
N LYS A 71 -1.16 21.98 -13.43
CA LYS A 71 -1.58 22.10 -14.83
C LYS A 71 -2.61 23.22 -15.05
N ALA A 72 -3.50 23.46 -14.09
CA ALA A 72 -4.45 24.56 -14.17
C ALA A 72 -3.75 25.93 -14.09
N PHE A 73 -2.76 26.09 -13.21
CA PHE A 73 -1.97 27.32 -13.14
C PHE A 73 -1.08 27.54 -14.38
N GLU A 74 -0.48 26.48 -14.94
CA GLU A 74 0.30 26.56 -16.18
C GLU A 74 -0.58 26.94 -17.39
N ALA A 75 -1.79 26.37 -17.49
CA ALA A 75 -2.73 26.70 -18.57
C ALA A 75 -3.25 28.15 -18.52
N ASP A 76 -3.38 28.72 -17.32
CA ASP A 76 -3.78 30.12 -17.13
C ASP A 76 -2.64 31.11 -17.44
N GLU A 77 -1.36 30.71 -17.32
CA GLU A 77 -0.22 31.53 -17.75
C GLU A 77 -0.09 31.59 -19.27
N ASP A 78 -0.30 30.46 -19.97
CA ASP A 78 -0.27 30.41 -21.44
C ASP A 78 -1.39 31.24 -22.08
N ASN A 79 -2.58 31.27 -21.47
CA ASN A 79 -3.72 32.04 -21.98
C ASN A 79 -3.58 33.57 -21.75
N LYS A 80 -2.68 34.01 -20.85
CA LYS A 80 -2.38 35.45 -20.66
C LYS A 80 -1.42 36.01 -21.71
N LEU A 81 -0.73 35.16 -22.48
CA LEU A 81 0.22 35.58 -23.52
C LEU A 81 -0.42 35.80 -24.90
N VAL A 82 -1.72 35.51 -25.05
CA VAL A 82 -2.51 35.85 -26.27
C VAL A 82 -3.44 37.01 -25.95
N GLY A 83 -2.87 38.20 -25.77
CA GLY A 83 -3.63 39.45 -25.86
C GLY A 83 -4.10 39.67 -27.30
N PRO A 84 -5.26 40.32 -27.54
CA PRO A 84 -5.77 40.50 -28.89
C PRO A 84 -4.79 41.36 -29.70
N THR A 85 -4.14 40.74 -30.68
CA THR A 85 -3.40 41.46 -31.71
C THR A 85 -4.40 42.27 -32.53
N GLU A 86 -4.15 43.58 -32.60
CA GLU A 86 -4.93 44.60 -33.32
C GLU A 86 -5.36 44.19 -34.74
#